data_AF-A0A7X7S452-F1
#
_entry.id   AF-A0A7X7S452-F1
#
_cell.length_a   1.000
_cell.length_b   1.000
_cell.length_c   1.000
_cell.angle_alpha   90.00
_cell.angle_beta   90.00
_cell.angle_gamma   90.00
#
_symmetry.space_group_name_H-M   'P 1'
#
loop_
_entity.id
_entity.type
_entity.pdbx_description
1 polymer ?
#
loop_
_entity_poly.entity_id
_entity_poly.type
_entity_poly.pdbx_seq_one_letter_code
_entity_poly.pdbx_strand_id
1 'polypeptide(L)'
;MVLLSADLDAARERFPDQPPEHGERFVWLEAGHAAQNLYLWAAERGLGTVPLAGIDDDAAATTCAGLLPRGHRLLGILPLGHLRRD
;
A
#
# COMPACT_ATOMS: atom_id res chain seq x y z
N MET A 1 7.01 3.08 9.99
CA MET A 1 5.86 2.48 9.27
C MET A 1 6.06 2.72 7.79
N VAL A 2 5.53 1.83 6.95
CA VAL A 2 5.52 1.99 5.48
C VAL A 2 4.09 2.24 5.03
N LEU A 3 3.89 3.23 4.15
CA LEU A 3 2.60 3.53 3.54
C LEU A 3 2.61 2.99 2.11
N LEU A 4 1.64 2.16 1.76
CA LEU A 4 1.38 1.76 0.38
C LEU A 4 0.37 2.73 -0.21
N SER A 5 0.71 3.35 -1.34
CA SER A 5 -0.16 4.30 -2.03
C SER A 5 -0.02 4.18 -3.54
N ALA A 6 -1.06 4.55 -4.27
CA ALA A 6 -1.04 4.56 -5.72
C ALA A 6 -1.99 5.60 -6.30
N ASP A 7 -1.65 6.10 -7.49
CA ASP A 7 -2.57 6.85 -8.34
C ASP A 7 -3.43 5.85 -9.14
N LEU A 8 -4.69 5.67 -8.71
CA LEU A 8 -5.60 4.71 -9.32
C LEU A 8 -6.20 5.21 -10.63
N ASP A 9 -6.27 6.52 -10.84
CA ASP A 9 -6.77 7.09 -12.09
C ASP A 9 -5.70 6.95 -13.18
N ALA A 10 -4.44 7.28 -12.85
CA ALA A 10 -3.32 7.00 -13.75
C ALA A 10 -3.17 5.50 -14.05
N ALA A 11 -3.45 4.63 -13.09
CA ALA A 11 -3.40 3.18 -13.30
C ALA A 11 -4.45 2.70 -14.31
N ARG A 12 -5.68 3.22 -14.26
CA ARG A 12 -6.77 2.88 -15.19
C ARG A 12 -6.43 3.26 -16.63
N GLU A 13 -5.66 4.34 -16.83
CA GLU A 13 -5.24 4.82 -18.15
C GLU A 13 -3.94 4.16 -18.66
N ARG A 14 -3.21 3.47 -17.79
CA ARG A 14 -1.85 2.99 -18.07
C ARG A 14 -1.77 1.94 -19.18
N PHE A 15 -2.86 1.19 -19.37
CA PHE A 15 -2.97 0.07 -20.30
C PHE A 15 -4.17 0.29 -21.25
N PRO A 16 -4.04 1.21 -22.23
CA PRO A 16 -5.17 1.65 -23.07
C PRO A 16 -5.75 0.54 -23.95
N ASP A 17 -4.97 -0.51 -24.24
CA ASP A 17 -5.40 -1.67 -25.02
C ASP A 17 -6.17 -2.72 -24.17
N GLN A 18 -6.39 -2.44 -22.88
CA GLN A 18 -7.10 -3.30 -21.94
C GLN A 18 -8.25 -2.56 -21.26
N PRO A 19 -9.25 -3.29 -20.71
CA PRO A 19 -10.27 -2.67 -19.88
C PRO A 19 -9.66 -1.90 -18.69
N PRO A 20 -10.11 -0.67 -18.38
CA PRO A 20 -9.53 0.17 -17.33
C PRO A 20 -9.46 -0.49 -15.95
N GLU A 21 -10.41 -1.37 -15.62
CA GLU A 21 -10.44 -2.13 -14.38
C GLU A 21 -9.23 -3.07 -14.21
N HIS A 22 -8.55 -3.44 -15.30
CA HIS A 22 -7.31 -4.22 -15.22
C HIS A 22 -6.19 -3.42 -14.57
N GLY A 23 -6.05 -2.13 -14.92
CA GLY A 23 -5.04 -1.26 -14.33
C GLY A 23 -5.18 -1.19 -12.81
N GLU A 24 -6.40 -0.92 -12.34
CA GLU A 24 -6.72 -0.92 -10.91
C GLU A 24 -6.48 -2.28 -10.25
N ARG A 25 -6.88 -3.39 -10.90
CA ARG A 25 -6.59 -4.74 -10.40
C ARG A 25 -5.09 -5.01 -10.26
N PHE A 26 -4.27 -4.54 -11.20
CA PHE A 26 -2.81 -4.71 -11.14
C PHE A 26 -2.21 -3.94 -9.97
N VAL A 27 -2.74 -2.74 -9.64
CA VAL A 27 -2.29 -2.00 -8.45
C VAL A 27 -2.47 -2.82 -7.18
N TRP A 28 -3.61 -3.49 -7.01
CA TRP A 28 -3.83 -4.33 -5.84
C TRP A 28 -2.91 -5.55 -5.78
N LEU A 29 -2.60 -6.17 -6.93
CA LEU A 29 -1.60 -7.24 -7.00
C LEU A 29 -0.21 -6.75 -6.60
N GLU A 30 0.22 -5.60 -7.12
CA GLU A 30 1.51 -5.00 -6.78
C GLU A 30 1.58 -4.53 -5.32
N ALA A 31 0.49 -4.02 -4.76
CA ALA A 31 0.42 -3.67 -3.33
C ALA A 31 0.62 -4.91 -2.45
N GLY A 32 0.00 -6.04 -2.80
CA GLY A 32 0.20 -7.32 -2.12
C GLY A 32 1.63 -7.83 -2.26
N HIS A 33 2.22 -7.73 -3.45
CA HIS A 33 3.61 -8.10 -3.69
C HIS A 33 4.59 -7.24 -2.86
N ALA A 34 4.40 -5.92 -2.84
CA ALA A 34 5.20 -5.00 -2.04
C ALA A 34 5.08 -5.31 -0.53
N ALA A 35 3.87 -5.60 -0.05
CA ALA A 35 3.63 -6.01 1.34
C ALA A 35 4.37 -7.32 1.68
N GLN A 36 4.33 -8.31 0.79
CA GLN A 36 5.01 -9.59 1.00
C GLN A 36 6.54 -9.42 1.05
N ASN A 37 7.10 -8.57 0.19
CA ASN A 37 8.53 -8.25 0.24
C ASN A 37 8.92 -7.62 1.57
N LEU A 38 8.08 -6.73 2.12
CA LEU A 38 8.32 -6.14 3.43
C LEU A 38 8.24 -7.18 4.56
N TYR A 39 7.32 -8.14 4.46
CA TYR A 39 7.24 -9.26 5.40
C TYR A 39 8.53 -10.08 5.44
N LEU A 40 9.05 -10.47 4.28
CA LEU A 40 10.30 -11.23 4.18
C LEU A 40 11.49 -10.44 4.73
N TRP A 41 11.58 -9.16 4.38
CA TRP A 41 12.61 -8.25 4.88
C TRP A 41 12.55 -8.07 6.40
N ALA A 42 11.34 -7.97 6.96
CA ALA A 42 11.12 -7.84 8.40
C ALA A 42 11.52 -9.12 9.13
N ALA A 43 11.13 -10.29 8.60
CA ALA A 43 11.49 -11.59 9.15
C ALA A 43 13.01 -11.80 9.21
N GLU A 44 13.73 -11.44 8.14
CA GLU A 44 15.20 -11.47 8.07
C GLU A 44 15.85 -10.61 9.19
N ARG A 45 15.20 -9.51 9.58
CA ARG A 45 15.70 -8.54 10.57
C ARG A 45 15.23 -8.81 11.99
N GLY A 46 14.46 -9.88 12.24
CA GLY A 46 13.84 -10.12 13.53
C GLY A 46 12.80 -9.05 13.93
N LEU A 47 12.19 -8.42 12.93
CA LEU A 47 11.08 -7.48 13.08
C LEU A 47 9.75 -8.18 12.74
N GLY A 48 8.65 -7.63 13.25
CA GLY A 48 7.29 -7.98 12.87
C GLY A 48 6.63 -6.85 12.08
N THR A 49 5.66 -7.23 11.25
CA THR A 49 4.76 -6.30 10.53
C THR A 49 3.37 -6.92 10.38
N VAL A 50 2.36 -6.08 10.13
CA VAL A 50 0.98 -6.49 9.83
C VAL A 50 0.32 -5.51 8.85
N PRO A 51 -0.27 -5.95 7.73
CA PRO A 51 -0.95 -5.06 6.81
C PRO A 51 -2.25 -4.57 7.42
N LEU A 52 -2.45 -3.26 7.40
CA LEU A 52 -3.70 -2.59 7.74
C LEU A 52 -4.27 -2.01 6.44
N ALA A 53 -5.32 -2.64 5.92
CA ALA A 53 -5.97 -2.26 4.65
C ALA A 53 -7.41 -1.77 4.83
N GLY A 54 -7.98 -1.86 6.04
CA GLY A 54 -9.26 -1.24 6.38
C GLY A 54 -9.06 0.25 6.60
N ILE A 55 -8.94 1.01 5.51
CA ILE A 55 -8.68 2.45 5.51
C ILE A 55 -10.00 3.20 5.31
N ASP A 56 -10.22 4.23 6.12
CA ASP A 56 -11.23 5.25 5.86
C ASP A 56 -10.61 6.28 4.90
N ASP A 57 -11.10 6.31 3.67
CA ASP A 57 -10.53 7.14 2.60
C ASP A 57 -10.62 8.65 2.90
N ASP A 58 -11.71 9.10 3.54
CA ASP A 58 -11.92 10.52 3.87
C ASP A 58 -10.97 10.96 4.99
N ALA A 59 -10.85 10.13 6.02
CA ALA A 59 -9.90 10.37 7.11
C ALA A 59 -8.44 10.31 6.60
N ALA A 60 -8.13 9.38 5.70
CA ALA A 60 -6.80 9.23 5.12
C ALA A 60 -6.44 10.40 4.20
N ALA A 61 -7.36 10.89 3.37
CA ALA A 61 -7.12 12.04 2.50
C ALA A 61 -6.70 13.28 3.31
N THR A 62 -7.33 13.50 4.46
CA THR A 62 -6.99 14.61 5.35
C THR A 62 -5.67 14.36 6.10
N THR A 63 -5.53 13.18 6.71
CA THR A 63 -4.37 12.86 7.58
C THR A 63 -3.07 12.69 6.79
N CYS A 64 -3.16 12.22 5.55
CA CYS A 64 -2.01 11.88 4.71
C CYS A 64 -1.75 12.90 3.59
N ALA A 65 -2.43 14.05 3.55
CA ALA A 65 -2.34 15.05 2.48
C ALA A 65 -0.89 15.52 2.15
N GLY A 66 0.02 15.46 3.13
CA GLY A 66 1.44 15.79 2.95
C GLY A 66 2.39 14.59 2.94
N LEU A 67 1.87 13.37 3.08
CA LEU A 67 2.66 12.14 3.17
C LEU A 67 2.66 11.34 1.87
N LEU A 68 1.65 11.55 1.01
CA LEU A 68 1.50 10.82 -0.25
C LEU A 68 1.89 11.69 -1.44
N PRO A 69 2.40 11.10 -2.53
CA PRO A 69 2.53 11.80 -3.80
C PRO A 69 1.18 12.35 -4.27
N ARG A 70 1.21 13.45 -5.03
CA ARG A 70 -0.02 14.06 -5.56
C ARG A 70 -0.80 13.04 -6.40
N GLY A 71 -2.12 12.95 -6.20
CA GLY A 71 -3.00 12.01 -6.91
C GLY A 71 -3.05 10.61 -6.32
N HIS A 72 -2.15 10.27 -5.39
CA HIS A 72 -2.16 8.95 -4.78
C HIS A 72 -3.22 8.81 -3.68
N ARG A 73 -3.88 7.65 -3.64
CA ARG A 73 -4.70 7.20 -2.50
C ARG A 73 -3.91 6.25 -1.61
N LEU A 74 -4.20 6.26 -0.31
CA LEU A 74 -3.63 5.30 0.63
C LEU A 74 -4.28 3.94 0.41
N LEU A 75 -3.48 2.90 0.15
CA LEU A 75 -3.96 1.53 -0.05
C LEU A 75 -3.79 0.68 1.21
N GLY A 76 -2.80 1.00 2.04
CA GLY A 76 -2.57 0.30 3.29
C GLY A 76 -1.35 0.79 4.04
N ILE A 77 -1.25 0.34 5.29
CA ILE A 77 -0.19 0.70 6.23
C ILE A 77 0.48 -0.58 6.72
N LEU A 78 1.80 -0.60 6.75
CA LEU A 78 2.61 -1.67 7.33
C LEU A 78 3.49 -1.11 8.46
N PRO A 79 3.04 -1.19 9.73
CA PRO A 79 3.88 -0.85 10.87
C PRO A 79 4.99 -1.89 11.02
N LEU A 80 6.20 -1.44 11.34
CA LEU A 80 7.34 -2.30 11.66
C LEU A 80 7.65 -2.14 13.14
N GLY A 81 7.90 -3.25 13.82
CA GLY A 81 8.25 -3.23 15.23
C GLY A 81 9.01 -4.47 15.66
N HIS A 82 9.53 -4.46 16.89
CA HIS A 82 10.12 -5.64 17.47
C HIS A 82 9.04 -6.61 17.95
N LEU A 83 9.27 -7.91 17.74
CA LEU A 83 8.44 -8.95 18.33
C LEU A 83 8.52 -8.84 19.85
N ARG A 84 7.35 -8.79 20.50
CA ARG A 84 7.27 -8.82 21.96
C ARG A 84 7.67 -10.23 22.41
N ARG A 85 8.81 -10.34 23.08
CA ARG A 85 9.21 -11.56 23.78
C ARG A 85 8.51 -11.57 25.13
N ASP A 86 7.68 -12.59 25.32
CA ASP A 86 7.14 -13.03 26.61
C ASP A 86 8.24 -13.60 27.53
#